data_AF-A0A4P9Z659-F1
#
_entry.id   AF-A0A4P9Z659-F1
#
_cell.length_a   1.000
_cell.length_b   1.000
_cell.length_c   1.000
_cell.angle_alpha   90.00
_cell.angle_beta   90.00
_cell.angle_gamma   90.00
#
_symmetry.space_group_name_H-M   'P 1'
#
loop_
_entity.id
_entity.type
_entity.pdbx_description
1 polymer ?
#
loop_
_entity_poly.entity_id
_entity_poly.type
_entity_poly.pdbx_seq_one_letter_code
_entity_poly.pdbx_strand_id
1 'polypeptide(L)' 'KPFDLAIVVSFGYFLPATVLEAFEWGGLNVHPSLLPRYRGAAPIQHAIIDDVKETGVCVQELDCHQFDAGNLLLSERIV' A
#
# COMPACT_ATOMS: atom_id res chain seq x y z
N LYS A 1 -8.16 -9.50 -20.26
CA LYS A 1 -8.83 -8.66 -19.24
C LYS A 1 -8.92 -7.24 -19.79
N PRO A 2 -9.94 -6.41 -19.50
CA PRO A 2 -10.07 -5.07 -20.10
C PRO A 2 -9.09 -4.04 -19.51
N PHE A 3 -8.49 -4.34 -18.35
CA PHE A 3 -7.51 -3.50 -17.67
C PHE A 3 -6.28 -4.34 -17.30
N ASP A 4 -5.11 -3.72 -17.37
CA ASP A 4 -3.85 -4.40 -17.09
C ASP A 4 -3.56 -4.43 -15.58
N LEU A 5 -3.74 -3.30 -14.88
CA LEU A 5 -3.32 -3.15 -13.48
C LEU A 5 -4.26 -2.23 -12.71
N ALA A 6 -4.58 -2.58 -11.46
CA ALA A 6 -5.25 -1.68 -10.52
C ALA A 6 -4.25 -0.84 -9.73
N ILE A 7 -4.46 0.47 -9.65
CA ILE A 7 -3.68 1.36 -8.78
C ILE A 7 -4.60 1.87 -7.67
N VAL A 8 -4.23 1.58 -6.42
CA VAL A 8 -5.01 1.93 -5.24
C VAL A 8 -4.22 2.91 -4.38
N VAL A 9 -4.88 4.00 -3.99
CA VAL A 9 -4.30 5.04 -3.15
C VAL A 9 -5.39 5.50 -2.18
N SER A 10 -5.19 5.27 -0.88
CA SER A 10 -6.13 5.70 0.18
C SER A 10 -7.59 5.29 -0.05
N PHE A 11 -7.80 4.08 -0.58
CA PHE A 11 -9.13 3.53 -0.80
C PHE A 11 -9.61 2.75 0.43
N GLY A 12 -10.78 3.11 0.96
CA GLY A 12 -11.26 2.62 2.26
C GLY A 12 -11.85 1.20 2.26
N TYR A 13 -11.92 0.53 1.12
CA TYR A 13 -12.49 -0.81 1.02
C TYR A 13 -11.42 -1.86 0.73
N PHE A 14 -11.59 -3.02 1.36
CA PHE A 14 -10.81 -4.19 1.03
C PHE A 14 -11.18 -4.69 -0.38
N LEU A 15 -10.18 -4.96 -1.22
CA LEU A 15 -10.41 -5.50 -2.55
C LEU A 15 -10.41 -7.02 -2.51
N PRO A 16 -11.55 -7.68 -2.77
CA PRO A 16 -11.60 -9.13 -2.79
C PRO A 16 -10.80 -9.69 -3.98
N ALA A 17 -10.34 -10.93 -3.86
CA ALA A 17 -9.58 -11.62 -4.91
C ALA A 17 -10.26 -11.55 -6.29
N THR A 18 -11.59 -11.67 -6.35
CA THR A 18 -12.36 -11.59 -7.60
C THR A 18 -12.22 -10.26 -8.33
N VAL A 19 -12.00 -9.16 -7.60
CA VAL A 19 -11.75 -7.85 -8.19
C VAL A 19 -10.31 -7.76 -8.70
N LEU A 20 -9.33 -8.22 -7.90
CA LEU A 20 -7.91 -8.21 -8.31
C LEU A 20 -7.67 -9.14 -9.52
N GLU A 21 -8.37 -10.27 -9.59
CA GLU A 21 -8.37 -11.20 -10.70
C GLU A 21 -8.95 -10.60 -11.99
N ALA A 22 -9.66 -9.46 -11.93
CA ALA A 22 -10.10 -8.76 -13.13
C ALA A 22 -8.98 -8.01 -13.86
N PHE A 23 -7.80 -7.84 -13.23
CA PHE A 23 -6.62 -7.15 -13.78
C PHE A 23 -5.52 -8.16 -14.13
N GLU A 24 -4.83 -7.99 -15.25
CA GLU A 24 -3.80 -8.93 -15.72
C GLU A 24 -2.64 -9.09 -14.73
N TRP A 25 -2.21 -7.97 -14.15
CA TRP A 25 -1.08 -7.87 -13.23
C TRP A 25 -1.53 -7.70 -11.77
N GLY A 26 -2.81 -7.93 -11.47
CA GLY A 26 -3.39 -7.69 -10.15
C GLY A 26 -3.47 -6.20 -9.82
N GLY A 27 -2.99 -5.80 -8.65
CA GLY A 27 -3.02 -4.39 -8.26
C GLY A 27 -1.92 -3.99 -7.31
N LEU A 28 -1.64 -2.68 -7.28
CA LEU A 28 -0.66 -2.04 -6.43
C LEU A 28 -1.34 -1.06 -5.47
N ASN A 29 -0.77 -0.94 -4.27
CA ASN A 29 -1.12 0.07 -3.29
C ASN A 29 0.04 1.05 -3.08
N VAL A 30 -0.26 2.34 -3.02
CA VAL A 30 0.68 3.36 -2.56
C VAL A 30 0.43 3.63 -1.08
N HIS A 31 1.37 3.25 -0.23
CA HIS A 31 1.25 3.36 1.22
C HIS A 31 2.20 4.43 1.77
N PRO A 32 1.72 5.45 2.51
CA PRO A 32 2.54 6.57 2.96
C PRO A 32 3.30 6.26 4.27
N SER A 33 4.04 5.15 4.25
CA SER A 33 5.10 4.85 5.22
C SER A 33 6.18 3.97 4.58
N LEU A 34 7.27 3.76 5.32
CA LEU A 34 8.28 2.75 5.01
C LEU A 34 7.85 1.39 5.61
N LEU A 35 7.06 0.62 4.85
CA LEU A 35 6.64 -0.72 5.27
C LEU A 35 7.85 -1.61 5.66
N PRO A 36 7.70 -2.47 6.68
CA PRO A 36 6.46 -2.84 7.37
C PRO A 36 6.04 -1.87 8.49
N ARG A 37 6.71 -0.73 8.68
CA ARG A 37 6.31 0.24 9.70
C ARG A 37 4.98 0.89 9.34
N TYR A 38 4.14 1.12 10.35
CA TYR A 38 2.90 1.87 10.22
C TYR A 38 1.92 1.31 9.17
N ARG A 39 1.74 -0.02 9.10
CA ARG A 39 0.60 -0.61 8.37
C ARG A 39 -0.73 -0.04 8.87
N GLY A 40 -1.73 -0.01 8.00
CA GLY A 40 -3.09 0.39 8.34
C GLY A 40 -3.42 1.83 8.02
N ALA A 41 -4.46 2.35 8.66
CA ALA A 41 -5.20 3.51 8.15
C ALA A 41 -4.57 4.88 8.41
N ALA A 42 -3.62 5.00 9.35
CA ALA A 42 -3.10 6.30 9.81
C ALA A 42 -1.56 6.38 9.90
N PRO A 43 -0.82 5.98 8.84
CA PRO A 43 0.64 5.91 8.88
C PRO A 43 1.33 7.25 9.13
N ILE A 44 0.84 8.33 8.52
CA ILE A 44 1.43 9.67 8.61
C ILE A 44 1.30 10.19 10.04
N GLN A 45 0.11 10.04 10.63
CA GLN A 45 -0.19 10.49 11.98
C GLN A 45 0.68 9.76 13.00
N HIS A 46 0.83 8.44 12.87
CA HIS A 46 1.67 7.66 13.77
C HIS A 46 3.16 8.00 13.62
N ALA A 47 3.66 8.23 12.41
CA ALA A 47 5.02 8.71 12.20
C ALA A 47 5.26 10.06 12.92
N ILE A 48 4.30 10.98 12.87
CA ILE A 48 4.38 12.27 13.59
C ILE A 48 4.35 12.07 15.11
N ILE A 49 3.44 11.22 15.61
CA ILE A 49 3.29 10.93 17.05
C ILE A 49 4.59 10.34 17.63
N ASP A 50 5.24 9.46 16.86
CA ASP A 50 6.48 8.80 17.26
C ASP A 50 7.72 9.71 17.10
N ASP A 51 7.55 10.95 16.60
CA ASP A 51 8.62 11.92 16.31
C ASP A 51 9.77 11.34 15.46
N VAL A 52 9.42 10.48 14.49
CA VAL A 52 10.44 9.87 13.62
C VAL A 52 11.08 10.93 12.73
N LYS A 53 12.40 10.83 12.56
CA LYS A 53 13.19 11.73 11.69
C LYS A 53 13.24 11.28 10.23
N GLU A 54 12.61 10.15 9.93
CA GLU A 54 12.53 9.61 8.58
C GLU A 54 11.24 8.82 8.46
N THR A 55 10.49 9.09 7.39
CA THR A 55 9.37 8.28 6.92
C THR A 55 9.49 8.15 5.40
N GLY A 56 8.41 7.84 4.71
CA GLY A 56 8.45 7.76 3.25
C GLY A 56 7.15 7.27 2.66
N VAL A 57 7.24 6.88 1.41
CA VAL A 57 6.16 6.26 0.66
C VAL A 57 6.68 4.97 0.07
N CYS A 58 5.83 3.95 0.00
CA CYS A 58 6.13 2.73 -0.71
C CYS A 58 5.05 2.32 -1.69
N VAL A 59 5.47 1.57 -2.70
CA VAL A 59 4.61 0.85 -3.63
C VAL A 59 4.73 -0.62 -3.31
N GLN A 60 3.60 -1.25 -3.04
CA GLN A 60 3.48 -2.67 -2.76
C GLN A 60 2.43 -3.31 -3.66
N GLU A 61 2.51 -4.62 -3.85
CA GLU A 61 1.39 -5.40 -4.37
C GLU A 61 0.21 -5.38 -3.39
N LEU A 62 -1.00 -5.55 -3.90
CA LEU A 62 -2.19 -5.78 -3.06
C LEU A 62 -2.29 -7.25 -2.70
N ASP A 63 -2.41 -7.53 -1.40
CA ASP A 63 -2.68 -8.87 -0.89
C ASP A 63 -4.21 -9.09 -0.78
N CYS A 64 -4.66 -10.28 -1.16
CA CYS A 64 -6.09 -10.63 -1.21
C CYS A 64 -6.67 -11.08 0.14
N HIS A 65 -5.87 -11.09 1.21
CA HIS A 65 -6.27 -11.44 2.57
C HIS A 65 -5.95 -10.38 3.62
N GLN A 66 -4.95 -9.52 3.40
CA GLN A 66 -4.46 -8.58 4.40
C GLN A 66 -4.15 -7.19 3.81
N PHE A 67 -4.44 -6.14 4.58
CA PHE A 67 -3.98 -4.80 4.23
C PHE A 67 -2.47 -4.66 4.45
N ASP A 68 -1.83 -3.94 3.54
CA ASP A 68 -0.42 -3.53 3.62
C ASP A 68 0.59 -4.67 3.83
N ALA A 69 0.28 -5.83 3.26
CA ALA A 69 1.03 -7.07 3.43
C ALA A 69 1.61 -7.63 2.12
N GLY A 70 1.40 -6.97 0.99
CA GLY A 70 1.93 -7.44 -0.28
C GLY A 70 3.43 -7.22 -0.43
N ASN A 71 3.99 -7.75 -1.50
CA ASN A 71 5.42 -7.61 -1.77
C ASN A 71 5.78 -6.14 -2.01
N LEU A 72 6.83 -5.67 -1.34
CA LEU A 72 7.34 -4.32 -1.51
C LEU A 72 8.11 -4.21 -2.83
N LEU A 73 7.69 -3.31 -3.72
CA LEU A 73 8.31 -3.12 -5.03
C LEU A 73 9.27 -1.92 -5.03
N LEU A 74 8.88 -0.84 -4.35
CA LEU A 74 9.65 0.40 -4.28
C LEU A 74 9.41 1.10 -2.94
N SER A 75 10.43 1.78 -2.43
CA SER A 75 10.30 2.71 -1.32
C SER A 75 11.10 3.97 -1.57
N GLU A 76 10.51 5.13 -1.29
CA GLU A 76 11.18 6.42 -1.29
C GLU A 76 11.18 6.97 0.13
N ARG A 77 12.37 7.37 0.61
CA ARG A 77 12.56 7.91 1.96
C ARG A 77 12.42 9.43 1.94
N ILE A 78 11.77 9.96 2.96
CA ILE A 78 11.58 11.39 3.20
C ILE A 78 12.12 11.68 4.60
N VAL A 79 13.05 12.63 4.67
CA VAL A 79 13.72 13.11 5.90
C VAL A 79 13.10 14.44 6.32
#